data_AF-A0A840XCT1-F1
#
_entry.id   AF-A0A840XCT1-F1
#
_cell.length_a   1.000
_cell.length_b   1.000
_cell.length_c   1.000
_cell.angle_alpha   90.00
_cell.angle_beta   90.00
_cell.angle_gamma   90.00
#
_symmetry.space_group_name_H-M   'P 1'
#
loop_
_entity.id
_entity.type
_entity.pdbx_description
1 polymer ?
#
loop_
_entity_poly.entity_id
_entity_poly.type
_entity_poly.pdbx_seq_one_letter_code
_entity_poly.pdbx_strand_id
1 'polypeptide(L)'
;MSEPDRNRRPPGRAGRAVLLVVAGICIAAQAVLLGGLAWAAANPRLVSDTLTVWQYEPTPAIAGYASRAAMSDEGRFLFYASQPRVLSELDFDQVCGGREPGVGVLGCYTLADGRIALFDIVNVDLQDFEVVVAAHEMLHAAWDRLSEAEQAALAAPLEEVFAGIAPDSELAERVAAYEAADPASRIPELYAIVGTEIADLSPVLEAHYARWFDDRGQVVALWQQVEAIFVELEAELERLNAELERLAAEIATEQDAAERVARRLEADIEAFNARAARPGGYTSQEAFQRDRRALIQRQDALTRSIDATNAKVDEYNTLVEQFEALNAQAAALGKELNIDPEPLEPGAEPPAEP
;
A
#
# COMPACT_ATOMS: atom_id res chain seq x y z
N MET A 1 32.33 14.90 106.43
CA MET A 1 32.19 15.73 105.21
C MET A 1 31.69 14.81 104.11
N SER A 2 30.43 15.01 103.71
CA SER A 2 29.73 14.21 102.72
C SER A 2 30.03 14.74 101.32
N GLU A 3 30.35 13.86 100.39
CA GLU A 3 30.39 14.15 98.95
C GLU A 3 29.23 13.40 98.28
N PRO A 4 28.39 14.06 97.44
CA PRO A 4 27.21 13.43 96.90
C PRO A 4 27.57 12.51 95.73
N ASP A 5 27.03 11.28 95.80
CA ASP A 5 27.11 10.26 94.78
C ASP A 5 26.39 10.72 93.49
N ARG A 6 27.17 11.03 92.44
CA ARG A 6 26.64 11.36 91.11
C ARG A 6 26.24 10.08 90.40
N ASN A 7 24.99 9.69 90.60
CA ASN A 7 24.29 8.64 89.85
C ASN A 7 24.22 8.99 88.35
N ARG A 8 25.25 8.59 87.58
CA ARG A 8 25.26 8.67 86.12
C ARG A 8 24.38 7.56 85.56
N ARG A 9 23.12 7.90 85.21
CA ARG A 9 22.27 7.02 84.40
C ARG A 9 23.01 6.68 83.10
N PRO A 10 23.15 5.39 82.73
CA PRO A 10 23.77 5.03 81.46
C PRO A 10 22.93 5.62 80.31
N PRO A 11 23.55 6.24 79.29
CA PRO A 11 22.82 6.79 78.17
C PRO A 11 22.01 5.66 77.49
N GLY A 12 20.73 5.92 77.24
CA GLY A 12 19.73 4.93 76.87
C GLY A 12 20.14 4.09 75.67
N ARG A 13 20.33 2.78 75.89
CA ARG A 13 20.56 1.77 74.84
C ARG A 13 19.49 1.80 73.75
N ALA A 14 18.26 2.18 74.11
CA ALA A 14 17.15 2.37 73.17
C ALA A 14 17.39 3.50 72.14
N GLY A 15 17.96 4.64 72.54
CA GLY A 15 18.23 5.75 71.62
C GLY A 15 19.32 5.43 70.60
N ARG A 16 20.32 4.63 70.99
CA ARG A 16 21.39 4.17 70.10
C ARG A 16 20.89 3.12 69.10
N ALA A 17 19.99 2.22 69.52
CA ALA A 17 19.34 1.28 68.62
C ALA A 17 18.44 1.99 67.58
N VAL A 18 17.65 2.98 68.01
CA VAL A 18 16.82 3.79 67.09
C VAL A 18 17.68 4.56 66.09
N LEU A 19 18.77 5.19 66.53
CA LEU A 19 19.70 5.90 65.64
C LEU A 19 20.36 4.98 64.60
N LEU A 20 20.74 3.76 64.99
CA LEU A 20 21.32 2.78 64.06
C LEU A 20 20.29 2.29 63.02
N VAL A 21 19.03 2.11 63.41
CA VAL A 21 17.95 1.76 62.48
C VAL A 21 17.69 2.91 61.49
N VAL A 22 17.60 4.15 61.97
CA VAL A 22 17.40 5.32 61.10
C VAL A 22 18.59 5.51 60.15
N ALA A 23 19.83 5.41 60.64
CA ALA A 23 21.02 5.50 59.79
C ALA A 23 21.05 4.38 58.74
N GLY A 24 20.67 3.15 59.12
CA GLY A 24 20.54 2.02 58.19
C GLY A 24 19.51 2.29 57.08
N ILE A 25 18.35 2.83 57.43
CA ILE A 25 17.31 3.24 56.45
C ILE A 25 17.84 4.33 55.52
N CYS A 26 18.52 5.36 56.04
CA CYS A 26 19.07 6.43 55.21
C CYS A 26 20.15 5.92 54.24
N ILE A 27 21.04 5.04 54.70
CA ILE A 27 22.07 4.43 53.84
C ILE A 27 21.42 3.56 52.76
N ALA A 28 20.42 2.76 53.11
CA ALA A 28 19.67 1.97 52.13
C ALA A 28 18.99 2.85 51.08
N ALA A 29 18.33 3.94 51.50
CA ALA A 29 17.71 4.90 50.60
C ALA A 29 18.73 5.57 49.65
N GLN A 30 19.90 5.95 50.17
CA GLN A 30 20.98 6.50 49.35
C GLN A 30 21.55 5.48 48.36
N ALA A 31 21.71 4.22 48.77
CA ALA A 31 22.16 3.15 47.89
C ALA A 31 21.15 2.90 46.75
N VAL A 32 19.85 2.91 47.05
CA VAL A 32 18.79 2.82 46.03
C VAL A 32 18.84 4.02 45.09
N LEU A 33 18.99 5.24 45.61
CA LEU A 33 19.08 6.45 44.78
C LEU A 33 20.32 6.43 43.87
N LEU A 34 21.50 6.13 44.42
CA LEU A 34 22.74 6.05 43.65
C LEU A 34 22.70 4.91 42.63
N GLY A 35 22.11 3.78 43.00
CA GLY A 35 21.86 2.66 42.08
C GLY A 35 20.92 3.05 40.94
N GLY A 36 19.84 3.74 41.24
CA GLY A 36 18.90 4.26 40.23
C GLY A 36 19.54 5.28 39.29
N LEU A 37 20.35 6.20 39.82
CA LEU A 37 21.10 7.16 39.01
C LEU A 37 22.14 6.47 38.11
N ALA A 38 22.86 5.48 38.63
CA ALA A 38 23.83 4.71 37.85
C ALA A 38 23.13 3.91 36.73
N TRP A 39 21.98 3.29 37.04
CA TRP A 39 21.18 2.59 36.04
C TRP A 39 20.63 3.55 34.97
N ALA A 40 20.09 4.70 35.37
CA ALA A 40 19.60 5.72 34.44
C ALA A 40 20.71 6.26 33.53
N ALA A 41 21.91 6.50 34.09
CA ALA A 41 23.08 6.90 33.31
C ALA A 41 23.55 5.82 32.32
N ALA A 42 23.34 4.54 32.66
CA ALA A 42 23.63 3.43 31.76
C ALA A 42 22.54 3.17 30.70
N ASN A 43 21.32 3.69 30.90
CA ASN A 43 20.17 3.50 30.01
C ASN A 43 19.54 4.84 29.58
N PRO A 44 20.31 5.77 28.98
CA PRO A 44 19.84 7.11 28.69
C PRO A 44 18.65 7.14 27.72
N ARG A 45 18.63 6.25 26.71
CA ARG A 45 17.52 6.13 25.75
C ARG A 45 16.23 5.71 26.43
N LEU A 46 16.23 4.65 27.23
CA LEU A 46 15.04 4.18 27.95
C LEU A 46 14.47 5.26 28.90
N VAL A 47 15.33 6.00 29.58
CA VAL A 47 14.91 7.12 30.45
C VAL A 47 14.29 8.23 29.61
N SER A 48 14.91 8.60 28.49
CA SER A 48 14.38 9.62 27.56
C SER A 48 13.03 9.21 26.98
N ASP A 49 12.89 7.97 26.52
CA ASP A 49 11.64 7.40 25.98
C ASP A 49 10.55 7.40 27.06
N THR A 50 10.86 6.95 28.28
CA THR A 50 9.89 6.93 29.39
C THR A 50 9.39 8.33 29.74
N LEU A 51 10.30 9.31 29.83
CA LEU A 51 9.93 10.71 30.07
C LEU A 51 9.11 11.29 28.92
N THR A 52 9.40 10.88 27.69
CA THR A 52 8.69 11.32 26.49
C THR A 52 7.27 10.78 26.48
N VAL A 53 7.10 9.47 26.63
CA VAL A 53 5.77 8.82 26.70
C VAL A 53 4.93 9.40 27.82
N TRP A 54 5.54 9.68 28.99
CA TRP A 54 4.80 10.28 30.11
C TRP A 54 4.30 11.71 29.83
N GLN A 55 4.96 12.44 28.93
CA GLN A 55 4.59 13.81 28.55
C GLN A 55 3.82 13.89 27.23
N TYR A 56 3.75 12.80 26.49
CA TYR A 56 3.08 12.74 25.20
C TYR A 56 1.61 12.35 25.38
N GLU A 57 0.71 13.19 24.87
CA GLU A 57 -0.72 12.93 24.85
C GLU A 57 -1.11 12.53 23.41
N PRO A 58 -1.39 11.24 23.13
CA PRO A 58 -1.77 10.81 21.79
C PRO A 58 -3.12 11.42 21.40
N THR A 59 -3.24 11.86 20.14
CA THR A 59 -4.55 12.23 19.59
C THR A 59 -5.44 10.99 19.47
N PRO A 60 -6.77 11.15 19.35
CA PRO A 60 -7.66 10.01 19.14
C PRO A 60 -7.29 9.15 17.93
N ALA A 61 -6.80 9.76 16.84
CA ALA A 61 -6.33 9.05 15.65
C ALA A 61 -5.11 8.19 15.97
N ILE A 62 -4.06 8.78 16.56
CA ILE A 62 -2.83 8.09 16.97
C ILE A 62 -3.12 6.94 17.95
N ALA A 63 -3.97 7.18 18.95
CA ALA A 63 -4.40 6.12 19.87
C ALA A 63 -5.17 5.01 19.15
N GLY A 64 -6.02 5.40 18.18
CA GLY A 64 -6.76 4.50 17.31
C GLY A 64 -5.83 3.61 16.48
N TYR A 65 -4.80 4.15 15.83
CA TYR A 65 -3.86 3.37 15.03
C TYR A 65 -3.18 2.29 15.88
N ALA A 66 -2.68 2.66 17.06
CA ALA A 66 -2.01 1.71 17.94
C ALA A 66 -2.95 0.60 18.45
N SER A 67 -4.23 0.90 18.63
CA SER A 67 -5.25 -0.11 18.98
C SER A 67 -5.62 -0.99 17.79
N ARG A 68 -5.80 -0.41 16.61
CA ARG A 68 -6.26 -1.10 15.39
C ARG A 68 -5.17 -1.96 14.75
N ALA A 69 -3.91 -1.60 14.92
CA ALA A 69 -2.76 -2.40 14.54
C ALA A 69 -2.44 -3.51 15.57
N ALA A 70 -3.25 -3.68 16.61
CA ALA A 70 -2.98 -4.55 17.75
C ALA A 70 -1.57 -4.39 18.34
N MET A 71 -1.05 -3.16 18.46
CA MET A 71 0.25 -2.97 19.10
C MET A 71 0.18 -3.44 20.56
N SER A 72 1.16 -4.23 20.98
CA SER A 72 1.39 -4.59 22.39
C SER A 72 1.71 -3.36 23.24
N ASP A 73 1.80 -3.51 24.56
CA ASP A 73 2.22 -2.41 25.44
C ASP A 73 3.62 -1.89 25.09
N GLU A 74 4.56 -2.77 24.77
CA GLU A 74 5.90 -2.41 24.29
C GLU A 74 5.85 -1.71 22.92
N GLY A 75 5.05 -2.20 21.98
CA GLY A 75 4.84 -1.54 20.67
C GLY A 75 4.24 -0.14 20.81
N ARG A 76 3.21 0.01 21.63
CA ARG A 76 2.58 1.31 21.97
C ARG A 76 3.57 2.25 22.61
N PHE A 77 4.40 1.75 23.53
CA PHE A 77 5.43 2.53 24.19
C PHE A 77 6.42 3.10 23.17
N LEU A 78 6.92 2.28 22.24
CA LEU A 78 7.83 2.73 21.19
C LEU A 78 7.18 3.74 20.26
N PHE A 79 5.96 3.45 19.82
CA PHE A 79 5.20 4.36 18.98
C PHE A 79 5.07 5.74 19.65
N TYR A 80 4.61 5.81 20.90
CA TYR A 80 4.46 7.09 21.61
C TYR A 80 5.78 7.75 22.00
N ALA A 81 6.85 6.97 22.26
CA ALA A 81 8.18 7.51 22.48
C ALA A 81 8.67 8.30 21.26
N SER A 82 8.24 7.89 20.07
CA SER A 82 8.51 8.58 18.81
C SER A 82 7.57 9.73 18.48
N GLN A 83 6.65 10.09 19.39
CA GLN A 83 5.77 11.26 19.30
C GLN A 83 5.10 11.43 17.92
N PRO A 84 4.33 10.43 17.44
CA PRO A 84 3.84 10.38 16.09
C PRO A 84 2.90 11.55 15.79
N ARG A 85 2.91 12.01 14.55
CA ARG A 85 2.03 13.08 14.08
C ARG A 85 1.49 12.77 12.70
N VAL A 86 0.20 12.97 12.53
CA VAL A 86 -0.43 13.02 11.21
C VAL A 86 -0.23 14.42 10.65
N LEU A 87 0.34 14.51 9.45
CA LEU A 87 0.72 15.76 8.80
C LEU A 87 0.01 15.87 7.46
N SER A 88 -0.42 17.09 7.12
CA SER A 88 -0.89 17.40 5.77
C SER A 88 0.24 17.22 4.76
N GLU A 89 -0.09 16.98 3.49
CA GLU A 89 0.86 16.83 2.37
C GLU A 89 2.02 17.85 2.40
N LEU A 90 1.71 19.14 2.53
CA LEU A 90 2.71 20.21 2.53
C LEU A 90 3.71 20.11 3.69
N ASP A 91 3.23 19.73 4.88
CA ASP A 91 4.07 19.59 6.08
C ASP A 91 4.83 18.26 6.07
N PHE A 92 4.20 17.21 5.54
CA PHE A 92 4.81 15.89 5.40
C PHE A 92 6.03 15.92 4.47
N ASP A 93 5.91 16.55 3.30
CA ASP A 93 7.01 16.71 2.33
C ASP A 93 8.24 17.42 2.91
N GLN A 94 8.02 18.34 3.85
CA GLN A 94 9.12 19.06 4.52
C GLN A 94 9.86 18.20 5.55
N VAL A 95 9.18 17.19 6.10
CA VAL A 95 9.70 16.35 7.19
C VAL A 95 10.28 15.04 6.64
N CYS A 96 9.55 14.36 5.76
CA CYS A 96 9.93 13.05 5.23
C CYS A 96 10.67 13.12 3.88
N GLY A 97 10.68 14.29 3.23
CA GLY A 97 11.73 14.71 2.30
C GLY A 97 12.13 13.70 1.22
N GLY A 98 11.19 13.08 0.53
CA GLY A 98 11.47 12.17 -0.59
C GLY A 98 10.21 11.92 -1.40
N ARG A 99 10.15 12.46 -2.63
CA ARG A 99 9.22 11.95 -3.65
C ARG A 99 10.01 10.93 -4.48
N GLU A 100 9.73 9.66 -4.28
CA GLU A 100 10.20 8.60 -5.17
C GLU A 100 9.13 8.41 -6.25
N PRO A 101 9.44 8.65 -7.53
CA PRO A 101 8.48 8.46 -8.61
C PRO A 101 7.92 7.03 -8.57
N GLY A 102 6.60 6.89 -8.46
CA GLY A 102 5.90 5.60 -8.39
C GLY A 102 5.85 4.95 -7.00
N VAL A 103 6.52 5.49 -5.97
CA VAL A 103 6.49 4.97 -4.60
C VAL A 103 5.97 6.05 -3.65
N GLY A 104 4.73 5.88 -3.19
CA GLY A 104 4.08 6.80 -2.26
C GLY A 104 4.67 6.68 -0.87
N VAL A 105 5.48 7.66 -0.45
CA VAL A 105 5.97 7.72 0.93
C VAL A 105 4.84 8.26 1.80
N LEU A 106 4.33 7.41 2.69
CA LEU A 106 3.17 7.68 3.54
C LEU A 106 3.52 7.82 5.02
N GLY A 107 4.74 7.45 5.39
CA GLY A 107 5.28 7.61 6.73
C GLY A 107 6.79 7.78 6.67
N CYS A 108 7.36 8.29 7.76
CA CYS A 108 8.79 8.14 8.00
C CYS A 108 9.14 8.14 9.49
N TYR A 109 10.15 7.36 9.83
CA TYR A 109 10.86 7.40 11.10
C TYR A 109 12.22 8.09 10.94
N THR A 110 12.40 9.24 11.59
CA THR A 110 13.63 10.02 11.50
C THR A 110 14.68 9.55 12.49
N LEU A 111 15.76 8.91 12.03
CA LEU A 111 16.85 8.42 12.91
C LEU A 111 17.54 9.52 13.71
N ALA A 112 17.55 10.77 13.21
CA ALA A 112 18.25 11.88 13.85
C ALA A 112 17.64 12.29 15.20
N ASP A 113 16.31 12.24 15.32
CA ASP A 113 15.55 12.71 16.48
C ASP A 113 14.45 11.73 16.93
N GLY A 114 14.37 10.56 16.31
CA GLY A 114 13.53 9.42 16.68
C GLY A 114 12.04 9.68 16.50
N ARG A 115 11.62 10.47 15.51
CA ARG A 115 10.23 10.91 15.33
C ARG A 115 9.51 10.15 14.24
N ILE A 116 8.21 9.96 14.43
CA ILE A 116 7.32 9.42 13.41
C ILE A 116 6.46 10.54 12.83
N ALA A 117 6.44 10.65 11.51
CA ALA A 117 5.47 11.43 10.76
C ALA A 117 4.64 10.50 9.89
N LEU A 118 3.34 10.74 9.83
CA LEU A 118 2.36 9.99 9.04
C LEU A 118 1.65 10.96 8.10
N PHE A 119 1.44 10.54 6.86
CA PHE A 119 0.69 11.29 5.87
C PHE A 119 -0.81 11.23 6.18
N ASP A 120 -1.51 12.37 6.07
CA ASP A 120 -2.96 12.48 6.28
C ASP A 120 -3.73 12.00 5.03
N ILE A 121 -4.27 10.79 5.09
CA ILE A 121 -5.09 10.19 4.04
C ILE A 121 -6.55 10.62 4.23
N VAL A 122 -6.97 11.57 3.40
CA VAL A 122 -8.32 12.16 3.48
C VAL A 122 -9.41 11.18 3.04
N ASN A 123 -9.10 10.25 2.13
CA ASN A 123 -10.07 9.28 1.63
C ASN A 123 -10.36 8.20 2.68
N VAL A 124 -11.62 8.14 3.08
CA VAL A 124 -12.13 7.21 4.10
C VAL A 124 -11.94 5.74 3.74
N ASP A 125 -11.92 5.41 2.45
CA ASP A 125 -11.74 4.03 1.97
C ASP A 125 -10.28 3.57 2.08
N LEU A 126 -9.35 4.52 2.24
CA LEU A 126 -7.90 4.27 2.38
C LEU A 126 -7.37 4.55 3.79
N GLN A 127 -8.19 4.97 4.75
CA GLN A 127 -7.73 5.30 6.11
C GLN A 127 -7.09 4.12 6.86
N ASP A 128 -7.37 2.89 6.42
CA ASP A 128 -6.75 1.69 6.98
C ASP A 128 -5.26 1.61 6.62
N PHE A 129 -4.84 2.26 5.54
CA PHE A 129 -3.44 2.41 5.13
C PHE A 129 -2.63 3.17 6.21
N GLU A 130 -3.21 4.21 6.83
CA GLU A 130 -2.55 4.96 7.91
C GLU A 130 -2.22 4.09 9.13
N VAL A 131 -3.06 3.07 9.41
CA VAL A 131 -2.81 2.13 10.52
C VAL A 131 -1.63 1.22 10.21
N VAL A 132 -1.57 0.72 8.98
CA VAL A 132 -0.48 -0.14 8.50
C VAL A 132 0.83 0.64 8.52
N VAL A 133 0.83 1.86 7.99
CA VAL A 133 2.00 2.75 8.00
C VAL A 133 2.41 3.10 9.42
N ALA A 134 1.47 3.43 10.32
CA ALA A 134 1.81 3.69 11.73
C ALA A 134 2.51 2.49 12.40
N ALA A 135 2.10 1.27 12.06
CA ALA A 135 2.76 0.05 12.53
C ALA A 135 4.14 -0.17 11.87
N HIS A 136 4.26 0.11 10.58
CA HIS A 136 5.53 0.08 9.83
C HIS A 136 6.55 1.03 10.46
N GLU A 137 6.17 2.29 10.68
CA GLU A 137 7.04 3.30 11.30
C GLU A 137 7.38 2.97 12.76
N MET A 138 6.46 2.36 13.51
CA MET A 138 6.75 1.83 14.84
C MET A 138 7.82 0.73 14.79
N LEU A 139 7.82 -0.12 13.75
CA LEU A 139 8.85 -1.14 13.58
C LEU A 139 10.21 -0.55 13.22
N HIS A 140 10.29 0.56 12.48
CA HIS A 140 11.56 1.29 12.34
C HIS A 140 12.07 1.82 13.69
N ALA A 141 11.18 2.36 14.52
CA ALA A 141 11.52 2.78 15.88
C ALA A 141 11.98 1.60 16.76
N ALA A 142 11.41 0.41 16.55
CA ALA A 142 11.86 -0.83 17.21
C ALA A 142 13.23 -1.27 16.70
N TRP A 143 13.45 -1.26 15.38
CA TRP A 143 14.71 -1.64 14.76
C TRP A 143 15.89 -0.80 15.26
N ASP A 144 15.74 0.53 15.32
CA ASP A 144 16.75 1.46 15.85
C ASP A 144 17.10 1.23 17.34
N ARG A 145 16.22 0.53 18.08
CA ARG A 145 16.46 0.18 19.49
C ARG A 145 17.01 -1.22 19.70
N LEU A 146 17.05 -2.06 18.66
CA LEU A 146 17.70 -3.36 18.73
C LEU A 146 19.22 -3.20 18.83
N SER A 147 19.87 -4.13 19.51
CA SER A 147 21.32 -4.24 19.47
C SER A 147 21.81 -4.71 18.09
N GLU A 148 23.05 -4.40 17.72
CA GLU A 148 23.66 -4.87 16.47
C GLU A 148 23.60 -6.40 16.34
N ALA A 149 23.71 -7.13 17.45
CA ALA A 149 23.61 -8.58 17.48
C ALA A 149 22.18 -9.08 17.20
N GLU A 150 21.15 -8.39 17.71
CA GLU A 150 19.75 -8.69 17.39
C GLU A 150 19.45 -8.38 15.92
N GLN A 151 19.88 -7.22 15.42
CA GLN A 151 19.71 -6.85 14.01
C GLN A 151 20.37 -7.87 13.07
N ALA A 152 21.63 -8.26 13.36
CA ALA A 152 22.35 -9.25 12.58
C ALA A 152 21.70 -10.65 12.61
N ALA A 153 21.06 -11.02 13.73
CA ALA A 153 20.35 -12.30 13.85
C ALA A 153 19.05 -12.36 13.03
N LEU A 154 18.45 -11.21 12.72
CA LEU A 154 17.21 -11.10 11.96
C LEU A 154 17.42 -11.01 10.44
N ALA A 155 18.59 -10.56 9.99
CA ALA A 155 18.85 -10.34 8.56
C ALA A 155 18.59 -11.59 7.70
N ALA A 156 19.14 -12.75 8.08
CA ALA A 156 18.96 -13.97 7.28
C ALA A 156 17.51 -14.48 7.26
N PRO A 157 16.77 -14.56 8.38
CA PRO A 157 15.34 -14.86 8.37
C PRO A 157 14.49 -13.91 7.52
N LEU A 158 14.79 -12.60 7.52
CA LEU A 158 14.05 -11.62 6.71
C LEU A 158 14.30 -11.83 5.21
N GLU A 159 15.56 -12.05 4.82
CA GLU A 159 15.90 -12.35 3.42
C GLU A 159 15.31 -13.69 2.95
N GLU A 160 15.15 -14.68 3.84
CA GLU A 160 14.48 -15.94 3.52
C GLU A 160 13.00 -15.72 3.18
N VAL A 161 12.32 -14.82 3.90
CA VAL A 161 10.95 -14.42 3.55
C VAL A 161 10.94 -13.73 2.20
N PHE A 162 11.82 -12.77 1.96
CA PHE A 162 11.89 -12.04 0.70
C PHE A 162 12.19 -12.94 -0.50
N ALA A 163 13.07 -13.95 -0.34
CA ALA A 163 13.38 -14.91 -1.38
C ALA A 163 12.19 -15.78 -1.81
N GLY A 164 11.13 -15.84 -1.01
CA GLY A 164 9.87 -16.52 -1.35
C GLY A 164 8.89 -15.66 -2.16
N ILE A 165 9.15 -14.36 -2.30
CA ILE A 165 8.31 -13.41 -3.03
C ILE A 165 8.58 -13.52 -4.54
N ALA A 166 7.53 -13.39 -5.34
CA ALA A 166 7.67 -13.40 -6.79
C ALA A 166 8.53 -12.22 -7.27
N PRO A 167 9.54 -12.44 -8.13
CA PRO A 167 10.51 -11.41 -8.50
C PRO A 167 9.91 -10.25 -9.31
N ASP A 168 8.75 -10.47 -9.92
CA ASP A 168 7.96 -9.53 -10.71
C ASP A 168 6.75 -8.97 -9.94
N SER A 169 6.69 -9.18 -8.62
CA SER A 169 5.66 -8.55 -7.78
C SER A 169 5.99 -7.10 -7.46
N GLU A 170 4.95 -6.29 -7.26
CA GLU A 170 5.06 -4.89 -6.81
C GLU A 170 5.93 -4.76 -5.55
N LEU A 171 5.81 -5.70 -4.61
CA LEU A 171 6.62 -5.70 -3.39
C LEU A 171 8.12 -5.90 -3.69
N ALA A 172 8.47 -6.74 -4.65
CA ALA A 172 9.87 -6.92 -5.05
C ALA A 172 10.44 -5.64 -5.69
N GLU A 173 9.64 -4.95 -6.51
CA GLU A 173 10.01 -3.67 -7.11
C GLU A 173 10.18 -2.56 -6.06
N ARG A 174 9.26 -2.48 -5.09
CA ARG A 174 9.33 -1.49 -4.00
C ARG A 174 10.58 -1.67 -3.13
N VAL A 175 10.91 -2.91 -2.75
CA VAL A 175 12.15 -3.20 -2.00
C VAL A 175 13.39 -2.86 -2.83
N ALA A 176 13.37 -3.12 -4.14
CA ALA A 176 14.48 -2.75 -5.01
C ALA A 176 14.65 -1.22 -5.15
N ALA A 177 13.56 -0.45 -5.17
CA ALA A 177 13.59 1.00 -5.17
C ALA A 177 14.25 1.56 -3.89
N TYR A 178 13.83 1.08 -2.72
CA TYR A 178 14.45 1.47 -1.45
C TYR A 178 15.95 1.14 -1.39
N GLU A 179 16.34 -0.06 -1.84
CA GLU A 179 17.74 -0.47 -1.89
C GLU A 179 18.57 0.37 -2.88
N ALA A 180 17.96 0.79 -4.00
CA ALA A 180 18.61 1.66 -4.98
C ALA A 180 18.81 3.09 -4.42
N ALA A 181 17.87 3.59 -3.62
CA ALA A 181 17.96 4.89 -2.97
C ALA A 181 19.02 4.88 -1.84
N ASP A 182 18.99 3.88 -0.97
CA ASP A 182 20.00 3.62 0.05
C ASP A 182 20.14 2.10 0.30
N PRO A 183 21.27 1.47 -0.07
CA PRO A 183 21.48 0.05 0.18
C PRO A 183 21.42 -0.36 1.66
N ALA A 184 21.66 0.58 2.59
CA ALA A 184 21.56 0.33 4.02
C ALA A 184 20.10 0.24 4.52
N SER A 185 19.13 0.70 3.73
CA SER A 185 17.70 0.68 4.07
C SER A 185 17.08 -0.73 3.95
N ARG A 186 17.61 -1.58 3.05
CA ARG A 186 17.01 -2.87 2.67
C ARG A 186 16.52 -3.71 3.86
N ILE A 187 17.42 -4.03 4.80
CA ILE A 187 17.08 -4.90 5.93
C ILE A 187 16.09 -4.21 6.91
N PRO A 188 16.31 -2.94 7.33
CA PRO A 188 15.31 -2.18 8.08
C PRO A 188 13.92 -2.13 7.41
N GLU A 189 13.85 -1.92 6.10
CA GLU A 189 12.59 -1.90 5.35
C GLU A 189 11.93 -3.28 5.32
N LEU A 190 12.70 -4.33 4.99
CA LEU A 190 12.20 -5.71 5.07
C LEU A 190 11.70 -6.03 6.47
N TYR A 191 12.37 -5.55 7.51
CA TYR A 191 11.93 -5.75 8.89
C TYR A 191 10.55 -5.12 9.17
N ALA A 192 10.29 -3.93 8.63
CA ALA A 192 8.99 -3.29 8.80
C ALA A 192 7.91 -3.97 7.94
N ILE A 193 8.16 -4.16 6.64
CA ILE A 193 7.26 -4.83 5.67
C ILE A 193 6.87 -6.23 6.13
N VAL A 194 7.85 -7.07 6.51
CA VAL A 194 7.58 -8.45 6.94
C VAL A 194 6.72 -8.47 8.21
N GLY A 195 6.88 -7.47 9.07
CA GLY A 195 6.09 -7.35 10.30
C GLY A 195 4.64 -6.95 10.05
N THR A 196 4.35 -6.20 8.98
CA THR A 196 3.04 -5.59 8.74
C THR A 196 2.26 -6.16 7.57
N GLU A 197 2.91 -6.78 6.59
CA GLU A 197 2.26 -7.14 5.31
C GLU A 197 2.25 -8.65 5.04
N ILE A 198 3.23 -9.40 5.56
CA ILE A 198 3.40 -10.82 5.24
C ILE A 198 2.69 -11.70 6.27
N ALA A 199 1.70 -12.47 5.84
CA ALA A 199 0.86 -13.28 6.74
C ALA A 199 1.61 -14.45 7.39
N ASP A 200 2.27 -15.30 6.61
CA ASP A 200 2.88 -16.52 7.11
C ASP A 200 4.38 -16.32 7.35
N LEU A 201 4.79 -16.28 8.62
CA LEU A 201 6.20 -16.16 8.99
C LEU A 201 6.74 -17.43 9.65
N SER A 202 8.07 -17.56 9.66
CA SER A 202 8.72 -18.60 10.44
C SER A 202 8.45 -18.40 11.95
N PRO A 203 8.46 -19.47 12.76
CA PRO A 203 8.25 -19.34 14.21
C PRO A 203 9.23 -18.39 14.92
N VAL A 204 10.43 -18.20 14.35
CA VAL A 204 11.45 -17.28 14.88
C VAL A 204 11.00 -15.83 14.70
N LEU A 205 10.49 -15.47 13.53
CA LEU A 205 10.00 -14.12 13.25
C LEU A 205 8.68 -13.85 13.99
N GLU A 206 7.76 -14.81 14.06
CA GLU A 206 6.53 -14.66 14.85
C GLU A 206 6.84 -14.40 16.33
N ALA A 207 7.75 -15.17 16.92
CA ALA A 207 8.16 -14.97 18.31
C ALA A 207 8.82 -13.59 18.51
N HIS A 208 9.52 -13.08 17.50
CA HIS A 208 10.13 -11.75 17.55
C HIS A 208 9.08 -10.63 17.48
N TYR A 209 8.16 -10.67 16.51
CA TYR A 209 7.14 -9.64 16.33
C TYR A 209 6.06 -9.65 17.43
N ALA A 210 5.87 -10.76 18.14
CA ALA A 210 5.02 -10.82 19.34
C ALA A 210 5.48 -9.89 20.48
N ARG A 211 6.70 -9.32 20.39
CA ARG A 211 7.15 -8.24 21.28
C ARG A 211 6.47 -6.91 20.99
N TRP A 212 5.97 -6.71 19.78
CA TRP A 212 5.48 -5.42 19.29
C TRP A 212 3.97 -5.45 19.03
N PHE A 213 3.41 -6.62 18.74
CA PHE A 213 1.98 -6.81 18.49
C PHE A 213 1.38 -7.87 19.41
N ASP A 214 0.21 -7.57 19.99
CA ASP A 214 -0.64 -8.54 20.67
C ASP A 214 -1.27 -9.52 19.67
N ASP A 215 -1.59 -9.04 18.46
CA ASP A 215 -2.11 -9.80 17.33
C ASP A 215 -1.63 -9.21 15.99
N ARG A 216 -0.46 -9.65 15.53
CA ARG A 216 0.13 -9.21 14.25
C ARG A 216 -0.78 -9.49 13.05
N GLY A 217 -1.63 -10.52 13.13
CA GLY A 217 -2.58 -10.85 12.06
C GLY A 217 -3.58 -9.71 11.79
N GLN A 218 -3.84 -8.86 12.77
CA GLN A 218 -4.73 -7.71 12.59
C GLN A 218 -4.15 -6.66 11.63
N VAL A 219 -2.88 -6.28 11.77
CA VAL A 219 -2.25 -5.30 10.87
C VAL A 219 -2.07 -5.88 9.46
N VAL A 220 -1.72 -7.17 9.36
CA VAL A 220 -1.64 -7.86 8.06
C VAL A 220 -3.00 -7.90 7.36
N ALA A 221 -4.08 -8.17 8.09
CA ALA A 221 -5.41 -8.17 7.51
C ALA A 221 -5.84 -6.79 7.02
N LEU A 222 -5.36 -5.71 7.65
CA LEU A 222 -5.60 -4.33 7.17
C LEU A 222 -4.79 -4.07 5.90
N TRP A 223 -3.52 -4.48 5.85
CA TRP A 223 -2.71 -4.39 4.62
C TRP A 223 -3.40 -5.09 3.45
N GLN A 224 -3.81 -6.36 3.63
CA GLN A 224 -4.47 -7.15 2.57
C GLN A 224 -5.78 -6.54 2.09
N GLN A 225 -6.55 -5.89 2.99
CA GLN A 225 -7.78 -5.21 2.61
C GLN A 225 -7.50 -4.02 1.69
N VAL A 226 -6.45 -3.26 1.99
CA VAL A 226 -6.13 -2.06 1.22
C VAL A 226 -5.41 -2.43 -0.09
N GLU A 227 -4.48 -3.39 -0.05
CA GLU A 227 -3.83 -3.95 -1.24
C GLU A 227 -4.85 -4.50 -2.24
N ALA A 228 -5.90 -5.17 -1.75
CA ALA A 228 -6.97 -5.69 -2.61
C ALA A 228 -7.68 -4.61 -3.45
N ILE A 229 -7.78 -3.37 -2.95
CA ILE A 229 -8.38 -2.25 -3.70
C ILE A 229 -7.57 -1.97 -4.98
N PHE A 230 -6.24 -1.94 -4.86
CA PHE A 230 -5.35 -1.68 -5.99
C PHE A 230 -5.27 -2.86 -6.94
N VAL A 231 -5.18 -4.09 -6.41
CA VAL A 231 -5.17 -5.31 -7.23
C VAL A 231 -6.47 -5.47 -8.04
N GLU A 232 -7.63 -5.18 -7.43
CA GLU A 232 -8.91 -5.22 -8.14
C GLU A 232 -9.00 -4.15 -9.23
N LEU A 233 -8.46 -2.96 -8.97
CA LEU A 233 -8.45 -1.84 -9.91
C LEU A 233 -7.57 -2.12 -11.13
N GLU A 234 -6.36 -2.63 -10.90
CA GLU A 234 -5.43 -3.04 -11.96
C GLU A 234 -6.01 -4.18 -12.81
N ALA A 235 -6.55 -5.22 -12.17
CA ALA A 235 -7.15 -6.35 -12.88
C ALA A 235 -8.33 -5.92 -13.77
N GLU A 236 -9.12 -4.94 -13.34
CA GLU A 236 -10.23 -4.42 -14.13
C GLU A 236 -9.73 -3.55 -15.31
N LEU A 237 -8.68 -2.75 -15.13
CA LEU A 237 -8.02 -2.01 -16.21
C LEU A 237 -7.44 -2.95 -17.26
N GLU A 238 -6.74 -4.01 -16.85
CA GLU A 238 -6.22 -5.04 -17.75
C GLU A 238 -7.35 -5.74 -18.52
N ARG A 239 -8.43 -6.09 -17.82
CA ARG A 239 -9.61 -6.73 -18.44
C ARG A 239 -10.22 -5.84 -19.51
N LEU A 240 -10.43 -4.55 -19.20
CA LEU A 240 -10.98 -3.57 -20.14
C LEU A 240 -10.06 -3.39 -21.34
N ASN A 241 -8.74 -3.27 -21.12
CA ASN A 241 -7.77 -3.15 -22.21
C ASN A 241 -7.81 -4.36 -23.14
N ALA A 242 -7.81 -5.58 -22.59
CA ALA A 242 -7.91 -6.80 -23.40
C ALA A 242 -9.22 -6.88 -24.21
N GLU A 243 -10.32 -6.37 -23.65
CA GLU A 243 -11.60 -6.31 -24.35
C GLU A 243 -11.61 -5.28 -25.49
N LEU A 244 -10.99 -4.12 -25.28
CA LEU A 244 -10.79 -3.09 -26.31
C LEU A 244 -9.93 -3.62 -27.46
N GLU A 245 -8.81 -4.28 -27.17
CA GLU A 245 -7.94 -4.89 -28.20
C GLU A 245 -8.68 -5.94 -29.03
N ARG A 246 -9.49 -6.79 -28.37
CA ARG A 246 -10.32 -7.80 -29.05
C ARG A 246 -11.34 -7.13 -29.97
N LEU A 247 -12.10 -6.15 -29.48
CA LEU A 247 -13.12 -5.46 -30.28
C LEU A 247 -12.51 -4.72 -31.46
N ALA A 248 -11.38 -4.03 -31.27
CA ALA A 248 -10.67 -3.35 -32.35
C ALA A 248 -10.29 -4.33 -33.47
N ALA A 249 -9.74 -5.50 -33.13
CA ALA A 249 -9.37 -6.52 -34.11
C ALA A 249 -10.60 -7.12 -34.84
N GLU A 250 -11.71 -7.33 -34.14
CA GLU A 250 -12.97 -7.79 -34.73
C GLU A 250 -13.58 -6.75 -35.68
N ILE A 251 -13.65 -5.48 -35.26
CA ILE A 251 -14.16 -4.38 -36.07
C ILE A 251 -13.35 -4.25 -37.35
N ALA A 252 -12.01 -4.21 -37.25
CA ALA A 252 -11.14 -4.13 -38.41
C ALA A 252 -11.37 -5.29 -39.38
N THR A 253 -11.49 -6.53 -38.87
CA THR A 253 -11.75 -7.72 -39.69
C THR A 253 -13.11 -7.66 -40.41
N GLU A 254 -14.15 -7.16 -39.73
CA GLU A 254 -15.50 -7.04 -40.26
C GLU A 254 -15.65 -5.92 -41.27
N GLN A 255 -15.02 -4.76 -41.04
CA GLN A 255 -14.95 -3.65 -42.00
C GLN A 255 -14.30 -4.12 -43.31
N ASP A 256 -13.16 -4.80 -43.21
CA ASP A 256 -12.46 -5.42 -44.34
C ASP A 256 -13.34 -6.41 -45.13
N ALA A 257 -14.13 -7.21 -44.41
CA ALA A 257 -15.04 -8.17 -45.01
C ALA A 257 -16.22 -7.46 -45.70
N ALA A 258 -16.83 -6.47 -45.05
CA ALA A 258 -17.90 -5.65 -45.60
C ALA A 258 -17.46 -4.94 -46.88
N GLU A 259 -16.25 -4.36 -46.92
CA GLU A 259 -15.71 -3.74 -48.13
C GLU A 259 -15.56 -4.74 -49.29
N ARG A 260 -15.03 -5.94 -49.02
CA ARG A 260 -14.90 -6.99 -50.05
C ARG A 260 -16.27 -7.41 -50.58
N VAL A 261 -17.26 -7.55 -49.69
CA VAL A 261 -18.65 -7.87 -50.07
C VAL A 261 -19.28 -6.73 -50.87
N ALA A 262 -19.07 -5.48 -50.48
CA ALA A 262 -19.56 -4.29 -51.16
C ALA A 262 -19.02 -4.20 -52.59
N ARG A 263 -17.69 -4.29 -52.76
CA ARG A 263 -17.04 -4.29 -54.09
C ARG A 263 -17.57 -5.40 -54.99
N ARG A 264 -17.78 -6.59 -54.44
CA ARG A 264 -18.35 -7.72 -55.19
C ARG A 264 -19.81 -7.50 -55.57
N LEU A 265 -20.62 -6.97 -54.64
CA LEU A 265 -22.03 -6.67 -54.87
C LEU A 265 -22.19 -5.59 -55.95
N GLU A 266 -21.37 -4.54 -55.91
CA GLU A 266 -21.36 -3.48 -56.92
C GLU A 266 -21.06 -4.03 -58.32
N ALA A 267 -20.01 -4.83 -58.47
CA ALA A 267 -19.68 -5.48 -59.74
C ALA A 267 -20.82 -6.40 -60.25
N ASP A 268 -21.49 -7.13 -59.36
CA ASP A 268 -22.60 -8.01 -59.73
C ASP A 268 -23.87 -7.21 -60.10
N ILE A 269 -24.10 -6.03 -59.49
CA ILE A 269 -25.16 -5.09 -59.85
C ILE A 269 -24.90 -4.51 -61.24
N GLU A 270 -23.67 -4.09 -61.54
CA GLU A 270 -23.27 -3.61 -62.86
C GLU A 270 -23.49 -4.68 -63.94
N ALA A 271 -23.06 -5.92 -63.67
CA ALA A 271 -23.27 -7.04 -64.57
C ALA A 271 -24.76 -7.34 -64.81
N PHE A 272 -25.58 -7.28 -63.74
CA PHE A 272 -27.03 -7.40 -63.83
C PHE A 272 -27.65 -6.31 -64.71
N ASN A 273 -27.26 -5.05 -64.50
CA ASN A 273 -27.76 -3.90 -65.26
C ASN A 273 -27.35 -3.99 -66.74
N ALA A 274 -26.09 -4.34 -67.03
CA ALA A 274 -25.58 -4.52 -68.39
C ALA A 274 -26.26 -5.69 -69.12
N ARG A 275 -26.67 -6.74 -68.40
CA ARG A 275 -27.48 -7.84 -68.96
C ARG A 275 -28.92 -7.38 -69.22
N ALA A 276 -29.53 -6.65 -68.30
CA ALA A 276 -30.88 -6.15 -68.42
C ALA A 276 -31.06 -5.16 -69.59
N ALA A 277 -30.04 -4.35 -69.88
CA ALA A 277 -30.04 -3.38 -70.98
C ALA A 277 -29.89 -4.01 -72.38
N ARG A 278 -29.44 -5.28 -72.48
CA ARG A 278 -29.23 -5.96 -73.77
C ARG A 278 -30.55 -6.59 -74.27
N PRO A 279 -30.97 -6.37 -75.53
CA PRO A 279 -32.09 -7.08 -76.12
C PRO A 279 -31.91 -8.60 -76.00
N GLY A 280 -32.90 -9.29 -75.41
CA GLY A 280 -32.82 -10.74 -75.16
C GLY A 280 -31.90 -11.15 -74.00
N GLY A 281 -31.32 -10.21 -73.24
CA GLY A 281 -30.45 -10.49 -72.09
C GLY A 281 -31.15 -11.24 -70.95
N TYR A 282 -32.46 -11.05 -70.84
CA TYR A 282 -33.36 -11.92 -70.06
C TYR A 282 -34.42 -12.53 -70.97
N THR A 283 -34.64 -13.83 -70.82
CA THR A 283 -35.60 -14.60 -71.62
C THR A 283 -36.99 -14.69 -70.97
N SER A 284 -37.12 -14.31 -69.69
CA SER A 284 -38.40 -14.19 -68.99
C SER A 284 -38.33 -13.18 -67.84
N GLN A 285 -39.50 -12.69 -67.44
CA GLN A 285 -39.66 -11.79 -66.30
C GLN A 285 -39.27 -12.49 -64.98
N GLU A 286 -39.56 -13.78 -64.85
CA GLU A 286 -39.23 -14.57 -63.67
C GLU A 286 -37.72 -14.65 -63.46
N ALA A 287 -36.95 -14.83 -64.55
CA ALA A 287 -35.49 -14.86 -64.48
C ALA A 287 -34.91 -13.51 -64.03
N PHE A 288 -35.42 -12.41 -64.58
CA PHE A 288 -35.03 -11.05 -64.16
C PHE A 288 -35.32 -10.81 -62.68
N GLN A 289 -36.54 -11.12 -62.23
CA GLN A 289 -36.94 -10.88 -60.85
C GLN A 289 -36.21 -11.79 -59.86
N ARG A 290 -35.86 -13.02 -60.23
CA ARG A 290 -35.04 -13.91 -59.40
C ARG A 290 -33.64 -13.31 -59.18
N ASP A 291 -32.97 -12.91 -60.25
CA ASP A 291 -31.60 -12.39 -60.17
C ASP A 291 -31.59 -11.05 -59.42
N ARG A 292 -32.61 -10.18 -59.64
CA ARG A 292 -32.81 -8.95 -58.87
C ARG A 292 -33.00 -9.21 -57.37
N ARG A 293 -33.85 -10.18 -57.00
CA ARG A 293 -34.08 -10.53 -55.59
C ARG A 293 -32.81 -11.03 -54.90
N ALA A 294 -31.96 -11.78 -55.62
CA ALA A 294 -30.69 -12.25 -55.07
C ALA A 294 -29.74 -11.09 -54.74
N LEU A 295 -29.70 -10.04 -55.57
CA LEU A 295 -28.92 -8.83 -55.30
C LEU A 295 -29.47 -8.05 -54.10
N ILE A 296 -30.79 -7.88 -54.02
CA ILE A 296 -31.44 -7.21 -52.87
C ILE A 296 -31.15 -7.97 -51.57
N GLN A 297 -31.27 -9.30 -51.56
CA GLN A 297 -30.96 -10.10 -50.38
C GLN A 297 -29.51 -9.94 -49.90
N ARG A 298 -28.56 -9.80 -50.84
CA ARG A 298 -27.16 -9.54 -50.52
C ARG A 298 -26.93 -8.12 -50.02
N GLN A 299 -27.64 -7.13 -50.57
CA GLN A 299 -27.64 -5.77 -50.05
C GLN A 299 -28.15 -5.73 -48.61
N ASP A 300 -29.29 -6.36 -48.34
CA ASP A 300 -29.86 -6.44 -46.98
C ASP A 300 -28.91 -7.17 -46.02
N ALA A 301 -28.18 -8.19 -46.48
CA ALA A 301 -27.19 -8.89 -45.67
C ALA A 301 -25.96 -8.03 -45.38
N LEU A 302 -25.48 -7.25 -46.35
CA LEU A 302 -24.39 -6.29 -46.14
C LEU A 302 -24.80 -5.20 -45.15
N THR A 303 -26.00 -4.62 -45.28
CA THR A 303 -26.52 -3.63 -44.33
C THR A 303 -26.56 -4.18 -42.92
N ARG A 304 -27.11 -5.39 -42.71
CA ARG A 304 -27.10 -6.03 -41.38
C ARG A 304 -25.70 -6.28 -40.83
N SER A 305 -24.73 -6.59 -41.70
CA SER A 305 -23.34 -6.75 -41.28
C SER A 305 -22.75 -5.43 -40.80
N ILE A 306 -22.98 -4.34 -41.54
CA ILE A 306 -22.52 -3.00 -41.17
C ILE A 306 -23.17 -2.53 -39.86
N ASP A 307 -24.48 -2.74 -39.71
CA ASP A 307 -25.20 -2.39 -38.48
C ASP A 307 -24.65 -3.16 -37.26
N ALA A 308 -24.29 -4.44 -37.44
CA ALA A 308 -23.68 -5.25 -36.39
C ALA A 308 -22.27 -4.76 -36.03
N THR A 309 -21.45 -4.38 -37.03
CA THR A 309 -20.13 -3.79 -36.79
C THR A 309 -20.24 -2.44 -36.10
N ASN A 310 -21.21 -1.59 -36.47
CA ASN A 310 -21.45 -0.31 -35.80
C ASN A 310 -21.85 -0.49 -34.32
N ALA A 311 -22.65 -1.50 -34.00
CA ALA A 311 -22.97 -1.82 -32.61
C ALA A 311 -21.72 -2.20 -31.78
N LYS A 312 -20.72 -2.86 -32.41
CA LYS A 312 -19.43 -3.13 -31.76
C LYS A 312 -18.58 -1.87 -31.59
N VAL A 313 -18.64 -0.93 -32.53
CA VAL A 313 -17.99 0.39 -32.38
C VAL A 313 -18.61 1.14 -31.20
N ASP A 314 -19.94 1.12 -31.05
CA ASP A 314 -20.63 1.72 -29.90
C ASP A 314 -20.21 1.06 -28.57
N GLU A 315 -20.08 -0.27 -28.56
CA GLU A 315 -19.58 -1.03 -27.40
C GLU A 315 -18.12 -0.66 -27.08
N TYR A 316 -17.25 -0.62 -28.09
CA TYR A 316 -15.86 -0.19 -27.94
C TYR A 316 -15.76 1.21 -27.33
N ASN A 317 -16.52 2.18 -27.86
CA ASN A 317 -16.52 3.55 -27.34
C ASN A 317 -17.00 3.61 -25.88
N THR A 318 -18.01 2.80 -25.53
CA THR A 318 -18.49 2.70 -24.14
C THR A 318 -17.40 2.14 -23.21
N LEU A 319 -16.62 1.16 -23.66
CA LEU A 319 -15.52 0.60 -22.88
C LEU A 319 -14.33 1.55 -22.76
N VAL A 320 -14.07 2.39 -23.77
CA VAL A 320 -13.07 3.46 -23.67
C VAL A 320 -13.47 4.44 -22.57
N GLU A 321 -14.73 4.89 -22.53
CA GLU A 321 -15.22 5.78 -21.46
C GLU A 321 -15.08 5.14 -20.07
N GLN A 322 -15.35 3.83 -19.95
CA GLN A 322 -15.17 3.10 -18.69
C GLN A 322 -13.69 2.99 -18.29
N PHE A 323 -12.81 2.67 -19.24
CA PHE A 323 -11.38 2.59 -19.02
C PHE A 323 -10.81 3.95 -18.58
N GLU A 324 -11.17 5.04 -19.27
CA GLU A 324 -10.74 6.39 -18.92
C GLU A 324 -11.23 6.80 -17.52
N ALA A 325 -12.48 6.50 -17.19
CA ALA A 325 -13.04 6.79 -15.88
C ALA A 325 -12.33 6.01 -14.77
N LEU A 326 -12.04 4.72 -15.00
CA LEU A 326 -11.35 3.86 -14.05
C LEU A 326 -9.88 4.26 -13.87
N ASN A 327 -9.21 4.61 -14.96
CA ASN A 327 -7.83 5.11 -14.95
C ASN A 327 -7.74 6.46 -14.21
N ALA A 328 -8.74 7.34 -14.39
CA ALA A 328 -8.84 8.58 -13.62
C ALA A 328 -9.08 8.32 -12.13
N GLN A 329 -9.87 7.30 -11.78
CA GLN A 329 -10.05 6.87 -10.40
C GLN A 329 -8.73 6.34 -9.80
N ALA A 330 -7.99 5.49 -10.53
CA ALA A 330 -6.68 4.99 -10.12
C ALA A 330 -5.69 6.14 -9.89
N ALA A 331 -5.64 7.11 -10.80
CA ALA A 331 -4.80 8.29 -10.65
C ALA A 331 -5.18 9.15 -9.44
N ALA A 332 -6.48 9.32 -9.17
CA ALA A 332 -6.95 10.04 -8.00
C ALA A 332 -6.56 9.32 -6.70
N LEU A 333 -6.70 7.99 -6.67
CA LEU A 333 -6.34 7.15 -5.53
C LEU A 333 -4.82 7.18 -5.27
N GLY A 334 -4.01 7.07 -6.33
CA GLY A 334 -2.56 7.20 -6.24
C GLY A 334 -2.14 8.56 -5.66
N LYS A 335 -2.78 9.64 -6.11
CA LYS A 335 -2.51 10.99 -5.56
C LYS A 335 -2.85 11.09 -4.07
N GLU A 336 -3.93 10.46 -3.62
CA GLU A 336 -4.28 10.39 -2.19
C GLU A 336 -3.26 9.58 -1.38
N LEU A 337 -2.48 8.72 -2.03
CA LEU A 337 -1.35 8.01 -1.44
C LEU A 337 0.01 8.67 -1.69
N ASN A 338 0.05 9.96 -2.03
CA ASN A 338 1.28 10.69 -2.31
C ASN A 338 2.11 10.07 -3.46
N ILE A 339 1.45 9.40 -4.41
CA ILE A 339 2.02 8.87 -5.65
C ILE A 339 1.71 9.87 -6.77
N ASP A 340 2.71 10.23 -7.58
CA ASP A 340 2.47 10.90 -8.86
C ASP A 340 2.00 9.84 -9.88
N PRO A 341 0.72 9.84 -10.29
CA PRO A 341 0.21 8.79 -11.16
C PRO A 341 0.73 8.97 -12.59
N GLU A 342 1.13 7.87 -13.23
CA GLU A 342 1.26 7.81 -14.69
C GLU A 342 -0.05 7.28 -15.28
N PRO A 343 -0.84 8.10 -16.01
CA PRO A 343 -2.06 7.62 -16.64
C PRO A 343 -1.75 6.54 -17.67
N LEU A 344 -2.45 5.41 -17.59
CA LEU A 344 -2.37 4.40 -18.64
C LEU A 344 -3.11 4.88 -19.88
N GLU A 345 -2.52 4.72 -21.06
CA GLU A 345 -3.23 4.90 -22.32
C GLU A 345 -3.83 3.56 -22.79
N PRO A 346 -5.03 3.56 -23.38
CA PRO A 346 -5.58 2.36 -24.00
C PRO A 346 -4.59 1.79 -25.02
N GLY A 347 -4.31 0.49 -24.97
CA GLY A 347 -3.33 -0.16 -25.84
C GLY A 347 -3.75 -0.26 -27.32
N ALA A 348 -5.00 0.04 -27.65
CA ALA A 348 -5.56 -0.04 -29.00
C ALA A 348 -5.86 1.34 -29.58
N GLU A 349 -5.36 1.62 -30.79
CA GLU A 349 -5.80 2.78 -31.57
C GLU A 349 -7.32 2.69 -31.83
N PRO A 350 -8.05 3.82 -31.75
CA PRO A 350 -9.47 3.84 -32.01
C PRO A 350 -9.75 3.32 -33.43
N PRO A 351 -10.78 2.47 -33.60
CA PRO A 351 -11.13 1.96 -34.92
C PRO A 351 -11.47 3.12 -35.85
N ALA A 352 -11.05 3.01 -37.12
CA ALA A 352 -11.35 4.03 -38.11
C ALA A 352 -12.88 4.21 -38.23
N GLU A 353 -13.33 5.47 -38.16
CA GLU A 353 -14.73 5.80 -38.42
C GLU A 353 -15.12 5.29 -39.83
N PRO A 354 -16.30 4.67 -39.97
CA PRO A 354 -16.74 4.03 -41.21
C PRO A 354 -16.96 4.99 -42.39
#